data_AF-W6WFI8-F1
#
_entry.id   AF-W6WFI8-F1
#
_cell.length_a   1.000
_cell.length_b   1.000
_cell.length_c   1.000
_cell.angle_alpha   90.00
_cell.angle_beta   90.00
_cell.angle_gamma   90.00
#
_symmetry.space_group_name_H-M   'P 1'
#
loop_
_entity.id
_entity.type
_entity.pdbx_description
1 polymer ?
#
loop_
_entity_poly.entity_id
_entity_poly.type
_entity_poly.pdbx_seq_one_letter_code
_entity_poly.pdbx_strand_id
1 'polypeptide(L)'
;MPVTRRDLGVGAAIAGISAVVALLTAVVTLYSQISQVIETSVIDRFRRDFAPIGTVVSSVLTPEDFASAIGESVGWQINRRTWVLADGRAVEGTKYAIDTKGKSVPDLRGIFLRGIDPSSGRVAGSIEDSATALPRSSPFSGVTDAGGEHTHPLGAARSTVDRYNAGGTNYWTISARDTGPAGSHFHNVSISAGGDPETRPKNVGIYYYIKIN
;
A
#
# COMPACT_ATOMS: atom_id res chain seq x y z
N MET A 1 65.52 13.84 -59.12
CA MET A 1 65.13 12.60 -59.83
C MET A 1 63.83 12.89 -60.58
N PRO A 2 63.71 12.58 -61.88
CA PRO A 2 62.49 12.83 -62.64
C PRO A 2 61.41 11.80 -62.27
N VAL A 3 60.21 12.27 -61.94
CA VAL A 3 59.04 11.41 -61.66
C VAL A 3 58.61 10.72 -62.95
N THR A 4 58.54 9.39 -62.94
CA THR A 4 58.16 8.62 -64.14
C THR A 4 56.64 8.52 -64.26
N ARG A 5 56.13 8.28 -65.48
CA ARG A 5 54.68 8.03 -65.71
C ARG A 5 54.13 6.87 -64.87
N ARG A 6 54.98 5.90 -64.49
CA ARG A 6 54.62 4.80 -63.58
C ARG A 6 54.42 5.31 -62.15
N ASP A 7 55.27 6.22 -61.67
CA ASP A 7 55.14 6.81 -60.33
C ASP A 7 53.85 7.65 -60.22
N LEU A 8 53.48 8.35 -61.29
CA LEU A 8 52.21 9.08 -61.39
C LEU A 8 50.99 8.14 -61.39
N GLY A 9 51.06 7.00 -62.08
CA GLY A 9 49.99 6.00 -62.11
C GLY A 9 49.78 5.29 -60.77
N VAL A 10 50.87 4.97 -60.06
CA VAL A 10 50.81 4.39 -58.71
C VAL A 10 50.27 5.41 -57.70
N GLY A 11 50.71 6.67 -57.78
CA GLY A 11 50.18 7.75 -56.93
C GLY A 11 48.67 7.96 -57.13
N ALA A 12 48.20 7.94 -58.38
CA ALA A 12 46.77 8.04 -58.69
C ALA A 12 45.95 6.85 -58.16
N ALA A 13 46.49 5.63 -58.26
CA ALA A 13 45.83 4.43 -57.73
C ALA A 13 45.74 4.46 -56.19
N ILE A 14 46.80 4.87 -55.50
CA ILE A 14 46.82 5.01 -54.03
C ILE A 14 45.83 6.10 -53.58
N ALA A 15 45.77 7.23 -54.28
CA ALA A 15 44.83 8.30 -53.99
C ALA A 15 43.37 7.85 -54.17
N GLY A 16 43.08 7.09 -55.25
CA GLY A 16 41.76 6.51 -55.49
C GLY A 16 41.33 5.53 -54.40
N ILE A 17 42.21 4.60 -54.00
CA ILE A 17 41.92 3.64 -52.93
C ILE A 17 41.69 4.37 -51.60
N SER A 18 42.52 5.37 -51.29
CA SER A 18 42.39 6.14 -50.04
C SER A 18 41.07 6.90 -49.97
N ALA A 19 40.60 7.47 -51.09
CA ALA A 19 39.31 8.14 -51.16
C ALA A 19 38.13 7.18 -50.94
N VAL A 20 38.21 5.95 -51.49
CA VAL A 20 37.19 4.92 -51.29
C VAL A 20 37.16 4.47 -49.82
N VAL A 21 38.32 4.24 -49.20
CA VAL A 21 38.41 3.86 -47.78
C VAL A 21 37.85 4.97 -46.88
N ALA A 22 38.17 6.24 -47.16
CA ALA A 22 37.65 7.37 -46.40
C ALA A 22 36.12 7.47 -46.50
N LEU A 23 35.55 7.27 -47.71
CA LEU A 23 34.11 7.25 -47.92
C LEU A 23 33.44 6.11 -47.15
N LEU A 24 33.99 4.89 -47.23
CA LEU A 24 33.47 3.72 -46.52
C LEU A 24 33.48 3.94 -45.01
N THR A 25 34.57 4.51 -44.49
CA THR A 25 34.70 4.85 -43.07
C THR A 25 33.63 5.85 -42.68
N ALA A 26 33.47 6.95 -43.43
CA ALA A 26 32.46 7.97 -43.16
C ALA A 26 31.02 7.40 -43.15
N VAL A 27 30.69 6.50 -44.08
CA VAL A 27 29.38 5.83 -44.13
C VAL A 27 29.17 4.95 -42.90
N VAL A 28 30.17 4.18 -42.48
CA VAL A 28 30.09 3.34 -41.28
C VAL A 28 29.91 4.19 -40.02
N THR A 29 30.66 5.30 -39.89
CA THR A 29 30.53 6.20 -38.75
C THR A 29 29.15 6.85 -38.71
N LEU A 30 28.64 7.29 -39.86
CA LEU A 30 27.31 7.88 -39.97
C LEU A 30 26.22 6.86 -39.60
N TYR A 31 26.32 5.63 -40.09
CA TYR A 31 25.40 4.55 -39.74
C TYR A 31 25.41 4.27 -38.23
N SER A 32 26.61 4.19 -37.62
CA SER A 32 26.76 3.99 -36.18
C SER A 32 26.12 5.13 -35.37
N GLN A 33 26.31 6.38 -35.79
CA GLN A 33 25.72 7.54 -35.12
C GLN A 33 24.19 7.55 -35.25
N ILE A 34 23.66 7.29 -36.45
CA ILE A 34 22.21 7.27 -36.71
C ILE A 34 21.55 6.11 -35.94
N SER A 35 22.15 4.92 -35.93
CA SER A 35 21.62 3.76 -35.19
C SER A 35 21.49 4.06 -33.70
N GLN A 36 22.53 4.67 -33.10
CA GLN A 36 22.48 5.08 -31.69
C GLN A 36 21.37 6.12 -31.43
N VAL A 37 21.15 7.07 -32.34
CA VAL A 37 20.08 8.08 -32.21
C VAL A 37 18.70 7.46 -32.33
N ILE A 38 18.48 6.51 -33.24
CA ILE A 38 17.18 5.84 -33.42
C ILE A 38 16.84 4.99 -32.20
N GLU A 39 17.78 4.19 -31.71
CA GLU A 39 17.59 3.37 -30.50
C GLU A 39 17.29 4.23 -29.27
N THR A 40 17.99 5.36 -29.10
CA THR A 40 17.80 6.25 -27.95
C THR A 40 16.60 7.20 -28.06
N SER A 41 15.99 7.37 -29.24
CA SER A 41 14.91 8.35 -29.43
C SER A 41 13.51 7.75 -29.58
N VAL A 42 13.40 6.53 -30.12
CA VAL A 42 12.11 5.87 -30.37
C VAL A 42 11.80 4.87 -29.27
N ILE A 43 12.70 3.93 -28.98
CA ILE A 43 12.51 2.91 -27.94
C ILE A 43 12.44 3.58 -26.56
N ASP A 44 13.28 4.58 -26.36
CA ASP A 44 13.38 5.32 -25.11
C ASP A 44 12.18 6.25 -24.85
N ARG A 45 11.48 6.70 -25.91
CA ARG A 45 10.19 7.40 -25.79
C ARG A 45 9.07 6.41 -25.45
N PHE A 46 8.97 5.29 -26.16
CA PHE A 46 7.97 4.27 -25.84
C PHE A 46 8.12 3.71 -24.42
N ARG A 47 9.36 3.56 -23.92
CA ARG A 47 9.63 3.15 -22.53
C ARG A 47 9.34 4.25 -21.51
N ARG A 48 9.64 5.52 -21.82
CA ARG A 48 9.35 6.67 -20.94
C ARG A 48 7.88 7.06 -20.91
N ASP A 49 7.09 6.74 -21.94
CA ASP A 49 5.69 7.19 -22.05
C ASP A 49 4.66 6.16 -21.58
N PHE A 50 5.06 4.94 -21.22
CA PHE A 50 4.12 3.87 -20.84
C PHE A 50 3.26 4.19 -19.59
N ALA A 51 3.65 5.20 -18.80
CA ALA A 51 2.86 5.69 -17.67
C ALA A 51 3.34 7.08 -17.19
N PRO A 52 2.47 7.97 -16.69
CA PRO A 52 2.87 9.18 -16.01
C PRO A 52 3.70 8.90 -14.73
N ILE A 53 4.48 9.89 -14.28
CA ILE A 53 5.18 9.85 -12.99
C ILE A 53 4.16 9.68 -11.85
N GLY A 54 4.52 8.87 -10.84
CA GLY A 54 3.64 8.53 -9.72
C GLY A 54 2.64 7.41 -10.01
N THR A 55 2.60 6.87 -11.24
CA THR A 55 1.79 5.68 -11.53
C THR A 55 2.25 4.50 -10.69
N VAL A 56 1.29 3.78 -10.13
CA VAL A 56 1.53 2.54 -9.38
C VAL A 56 1.09 1.34 -10.22
N VAL A 57 1.96 0.34 -10.31
CA VAL A 57 1.67 -0.94 -10.97
C VAL A 57 1.86 -2.09 -10.01
N SER A 58 1.08 -3.15 -10.18
CA SER A 58 1.21 -4.39 -9.42
C SER A 58 2.01 -5.43 -10.19
N SER A 59 2.88 -6.16 -9.52
CA SER A 59 3.61 -7.28 -10.10
C SER A 59 3.87 -8.39 -9.08
N VAL A 60 3.96 -9.62 -9.57
CA VAL A 60 4.41 -10.78 -8.78
C VAL A 60 5.93 -10.90 -8.72
N LEU A 61 6.66 -10.13 -9.56
CA LEU A 61 8.11 -10.14 -9.61
C LEU A 61 8.70 -9.44 -8.39
N THR A 62 9.79 -10.01 -7.87
CA THR A 62 10.62 -9.40 -6.81
C THR A 62 11.26 -8.09 -7.31
N PRO A 63 11.74 -7.20 -6.42
CA PRO A 63 12.39 -5.95 -6.85
C PRO A 63 13.57 -6.17 -7.80
N GLU A 64 14.33 -7.23 -7.59
CA GLU A 64 15.47 -7.65 -8.41
C GLU A 64 15.02 -8.12 -9.80
N ASP A 65 14.01 -9.00 -9.85
CA ASP A 65 13.48 -9.54 -11.10
C ASP A 65 12.74 -8.46 -11.91
N PHE A 66 11.98 -7.60 -11.24
CA PHE A 66 11.27 -6.50 -11.88
C PHE A 66 12.24 -5.51 -12.52
N ALA A 67 13.27 -5.10 -11.77
CA ALA A 67 14.32 -4.22 -12.30
C ALA A 67 15.00 -4.87 -13.51
N SER A 68 15.38 -6.14 -13.41
CA SER A 68 16.02 -6.88 -14.50
C SER A 68 15.13 -6.97 -15.74
N ALA A 69 13.83 -7.21 -15.57
CA ALA A 69 12.86 -7.31 -16.65
C ALA A 69 12.69 -6.01 -17.46
N ILE A 70 12.95 -4.85 -16.85
CA ILE A 70 12.92 -3.54 -17.52
C ILE A 70 14.32 -3.03 -17.92
N GLY A 71 15.36 -3.86 -17.78
CA GLY A 71 16.74 -3.49 -18.12
C GLY A 71 17.43 -2.59 -17.09
N GLU A 72 16.99 -2.64 -15.83
CA GLU A 72 17.55 -1.90 -14.70
C GLU A 72 18.22 -2.84 -13.68
N SER A 73 18.87 -2.23 -12.67
CA SER A 73 19.42 -2.95 -11.51
C SER A 73 19.05 -2.24 -10.22
N VAL A 74 18.79 -3.03 -9.16
CA VAL A 74 18.38 -2.49 -7.85
C VAL A 74 19.47 -1.60 -7.24
N GLY A 75 20.75 -1.88 -7.55
CA GLY A 75 21.90 -1.13 -7.04
C GLY A 75 22.21 0.19 -7.76
N TRP A 76 21.47 0.54 -8.82
CA TRP A 76 21.67 1.84 -9.47
C TRP A 76 21.21 3.00 -8.60
N GLN A 77 21.85 4.16 -8.78
CA GLN A 77 21.43 5.40 -8.12
C GLN A 77 19.96 5.71 -8.42
N ILE A 78 19.25 6.26 -7.45
CA ILE A 78 17.79 6.43 -7.49
C ILE A 78 17.31 7.30 -8.66
N ASN A 79 18.09 8.31 -9.05
CA ASN A 79 17.83 9.18 -10.20
C ASN A 79 18.00 8.48 -11.57
N ARG A 80 18.55 7.26 -11.58
CA ARG A 80 18.68 6.41 -12.77
C ARG A 80 17.65 5.28 -12.84
N ARG A 81 16.78 5.17 -11.83
CA ARG A 81 15.73 4.16 -11.73
C ARG A 81 14.43 4.72 -12.29
N THR A 82 13.73 4.03 -13.18
CA THR A 82 12.40 4.42 -13.65
C THR A 82 11.33 3.98 -12.65
N TRP A 83 11.47 2.78 -12.08
CA TRP A 83 10.51 2.20 -11.13
C TRP A 83 11.19 1.71 -9.87
N VAL A 84 10.51 1.89 -8.73
CA VAL A 84 10.94 1.39 -7.42
C VAL A 84 9.78 0.77 -6.67
N LEU A 85 10.09 -0.11 -5.72
CA LEU A 85 9.09 -0.63 -4.80
C LEU A 85 8.50 0.53 -4.00
N ALA A 86 7.17 0.57 -3.86
CA ALA A 86 6.47 1.54 -3.03
C ALA A 86 6.54 1.12 -1.55
N ASP A 87 7.69 1.36 -0.92
CA ASP A 87 8.05 0.89 0.42
C ASP A 87 8.43 2.02 1.39
N GLY A 88 8.06 3.26 1.08
CA GLY A 88 8.37 4.41 1.94
C GLY A 88 9.76 5.01 1.75
N ARG A 89 10.61 4.47 0.85
CA ARG A 89 11.98 4.95 0.67
C ARG A 89 12.04 6.41 0.18
N ALA A 90 13.12 7.09 0.54
CA ALA A 90 13.44 8.42 0.01
C ALA A 90 13.83 8.35 -1.48
N VAL A 91 13.37 9.34 -2.25
CA VAL A 91 13.57 9.45 -3.70
C VAL A 91 13.92 10.89 -4.12
N GLU A 92 14.63 11.62 -3.28
CA GLU A 92 15.08 12.98 -3.58
C GLU A 92 15.90 13.04 -4.88
N GLY A 93 15.71 14.09 -5.67
CA GLY A 93 16.39 14.27 -6.96
C GLY A 93 15.77 13.50 -8.13
N THR A 94 14.65 12.80 -7.92
CA THR A 94 13.86 12.16 -8.98
C THR A 94 12.76 13.09 -9.50
N LYS A 95 12.18 12.79 -10.67
CA LYS A 95 11.02 13.55 -11.17
C LYS A 95 9.82 13.45 -10.24
N TYR A 96 9.58 12.28 -9.65
CA TYR A 96 8.52 12.12 -8.65
C TYR A 96 8.64 13.11 -7.51
N ALA A 97 9.85 13.29 -6.96
CA ALA A 97 10.04 14.20 -5.85
C ALA A 97 9.82 15.66 -6.22
N ILE A 98 10.10 16.03 -7.47
CA ILE A 98 9.86 17.37 -8.01
C ILE A 98 8.34 17.58 -8.23
N ASP A 99 7.70 16.66 -8.95
CA ASP A 99 6.31 16.80 -9.40
C ASP A 99 5.30 16.70 -8.26
N THR A 100 5.54 15.77 -7.32
CA THR A 100 4.66 15.58 -6.15
C THR A 100 5.02 16.47 -4.97
N LYS A 101 6.19 17.13 -5.02
CA LYS A 101 6.82 17.82 -3.87
C LYS A 101 7.07 16.90 -2.67
N GLY A 102 7.01 15.58 -2.86
CA GLY A 102 7.22 14.55 -1.85
C GLY A 102 8.62 13.97 -1.90
N LYS A 103 9.33 13.92 -0.77
CA LYS A 103 10.71 13.39 -0.71
C LYS A 103 10.80 11.87 -0.70
N SER A 104 9.67 11.20 -0.50
CA SER A 104 9.56 9.76 -0.33
C SER A 104 8.36 9.23 -1.08
N VAL A 105 8.45 8.00 -1.57
CA VAL A 105 7.29 7.28 -2.12
C VAL A 105 6.39 6.80 -0.99
N PRO A 106 5.09 6.54 -1.22
CA PRO A 106 4.26 5.88 -0.22
C PRO A 106 4.78 4.47 0.10
N ASP A 107 4.53 4.01 1.33
CA ASP A 107 4.67 2.60 1.68
C ASP A 107 3.31 1.92 1.47
N LEU A 108 3.22 1.03 0.48
CA LEU A 108 2.00 0.33 0.10
C LEU A 108 2.02 -1.15 0.54
N ARG A 109 3.01 -1.56 1.33
CA ARG A 109 3.13 -2.95 1.78
C ARG A 109 2.06 -3.26 2.83
N GLY A 110 1.31 -4.34 2.60
CA GLY A 110 0.30 -4.80 3.55
C GLY A 110 -0.97 -3.94 3.61
N ILE A 111 -1.22 -3.08 2.62
CA ILE A 111 -2.36 -2.15 2.59
C ILE A 111 -3.22 -2.42 1.36
N PHE A 112 -4.53 -2.20 1.48
CA PHE A 112 -5.44 -2.17 0.34
C PHE A 112 -5.50 -0.78 -0.29
N LEU A 113 -5.42 -0.73 -1.61
CA LEU A 113 -5.61 0.50 -2.36
C LEU A 113 -7.10 0.80 -2.53
N ARG A 114 -7.46 2.07 -2.40
CA ARG A 114 -8.81 2.56 -2.71
C ARG A 114 -8.73 3.76 -3.66
N GLY A 115 -9.78 3.92 -4.46
CA GLY A 115 -9.98 5.15 -5.21
C GLY A 115 -10.12 6.34 -4.27
N ILE A 116 -9.54 7.48 -4.66
CA ILE A 116 -9.74 8.74 -3.95
C ILE A 116 -11.11 9.29 -4.32
N ASP A 117 -11.88 9.66 -3.30
CA ASP A 117 -13.09 10.47 -3.46
C ASP A 117 -12.69 11.93 -3.22
N PRO A 118 -12.70 12.81 -4.23
CA PRO A 118 -12.31 14.21 -4.08
C PRO A 118 -13.15 14.97 -3.05
N SER A 119 -14.38 14.51 -2.76
CA SER A 119 -15.27 15.14 -1.77
C SER A 119 -14.95 14.75 -0.33
N SER A 120 -14.15 13.70 -0.12
CA SER A 120 -13.85 13.15 1.20
C SER A 120 -12.80 13.92 2.00
N GLY A 121 -12.11 14.89 1.37
CA GLY A 121 -10.98 15.61 1.98
C GLY A 121 -9.70 14.78 2.16
N ARG A 122 -9.69 13.53 1.67
CA ARG A 122 -8.52 12.64 1.72
C ARG A 122 -7.47 13.06 0.70
N VAL A 123 -6.22 12.71 0.96
CA VAL A 123 -5.08 13.04 0.11
C VAL A 123 -4.55 11.76 -0.56
N ALA A 124 -4.19 11.84 -1.84
CA ALA A 124 -3.65 10.68 -2.54
C ALA A 124 -2.34 10.21 -1.87
N GLY A 125 -2.25 8.92 -1.57
CA GLY A 125 -1.11 8.33 -0.86
C GLY A 125 -1.17 8.42 0.67
N SER A 126 -2.21 9.02 1.26
CA SER A 126 -2.41 8.93 2.71
C SER A 126 -2.83 7.53 3.13
N ILE A 127 -2.30 7.06 4.26
CA ILE A 127 -2.71 5.80 4.89
C ILE A 127 -3.95 6.06 5.73
N GLU A 128 -4.87 5.12 5.68
CA GLU A 128 -6.15 5.18 6.36
C GLU A 128 -6.30 3.94 7.22
N ASP A 129 -6.62 4.13 8.50
CA ASP A 129 -6.77 3.01 9.42
C ASP A 129 -8.02 2.17 9.13
N SER A 130 -7.98 0.91 9.56
CA SER A 130 -9.09 -0.02 9.41
C SER A 130 -10.34 0.50 10.14
N ALA A 131 -11.41 0.75 9.40
CA ALA A 131 -12.68 1.22 9.97
C ALA A 131 -13.47 0.10 10.68
N THR A 132 -13.16 -1.16 10.39
CA THR A 132 -13.94 -2.34 10.81
C THR A 132 -13.16 -3.32 11.69
N ALA A 133 -11.86 -3.09 11.92
CA ALA A 133 -11.09 -3.87 12.88
C ALA A 133 -11.45 -3.45 14.31
N LEU A 134 -11.11 -4.28 15.31
CA LEU A 134 -11.24 -3.89 16.71
C LEU A 134 -10.55 -2.53 16.93
N PRO A 135 -11.20 -1.53 17.55
CA PRO A 135 -10.58 -0.23 17.69
C PRO A 135 -9.33 -0.37 18.56
N ARG A 136 -8.19 0.08 18.02
CA ARG A 136 -6.88 -0.08 18.68
C ARG A 136 -6.75 0.77 19.95
N SER A 137 -7.60 1.78 20.10
CA SER A 137 -7.56 2.76 21.18
C SER A 137 -8.72 2.68 22.17
N SER A 138 -9.81 1.97 21.86
CA SER A 138 -10.96 1.85 22.76
C SER A 138 -11.75 0.56 22.56
N PRO A 139 -12.08 -0.19 23.63
CA PRO A 139 -12.98 -1.34 23.52
C PRO A 139 -14.35 -0.93 22.98
N PHE A 140 -15.06 -1.87 22.34
CA PHE A 140 -16.48 -1.66 22.07
C PHE A 140 -17.25 -1.65 23.40
N SER A 141 -18.08 -0.64 23.60
CA SER A 141 -18.98 -0.51 24.74
C SER A 141 -20.39 -0.16 24.30
N GLY A 142 -21.39 -0.63 25.03
CA GLY A 142 -22.78 -0.30 24.80
C GLY A 142 -23.62 -0.42 26.07
N VAL A 143 -24.88 -0.01 25.98
CA VAL A 143 -25.90 -0.21 27.02
C VAL A 143 -27.02 -1.07 26.43
N THR A 144 -27.64 -1.90 27.25
CA THR A 144 -28.80 -2.70 26.83
C THR A 144 -30.09 -1.88 26.87
N ASP A 145 -31.04 -2.21 25.99
CA ASP A 145 -32.36 -1.58 25.93
C ASP A 145 -33.25 -2.12 27.09
N ALA A 146 -32.99 -1.63 28.30
CA ALA A 146 -33.60 -2.00 29.59
C ALA A 146 -33.24 -3.42 30.14
N GLY A 147 -32.87 -3.48 31.42
CA GLY A 147 -32.51 -4.74 32.11
C GLY A 147 -33.69 -5.68 32.40
N GLY A 148 -34.93 -5.26 32.08
CA GLY A 148 -36.15 -5.94 32.54
C GLY A 148 -36.35 -5.80 34.05
N GLU A 149 -37.58 -6.04 34.53
CA GLU A 149 -37.84 -6.14 35.97
C GLU A 149 -37.43 -7.53 36.47
N HIS A 150 -36.60 -7.60 37.50
CA HIS A 150 -36.33 -8.85 38.21
C HIS A 150 -36.34 -8.66 39.73
N THR A 151 -36.57 -9.77 40.43
CA THR A 151 -36.59 -9.83 41.90
C THR A 151 -35.43 -10.71 42.40
N HIS A 152 -35.01 -10.51 43.64
CA HIS A 152 -34.05 -11.36 44.32
C HIS A 152 -34.72 -12.15 45.46
N PRO A 153 -34.35 -13.42 45.69
CA PRO A 153 -34.86 -14.15 46.85
C PRO A 153 -34.25 -13.56 48.13
N LEU A 154 -35.09 -13.07 49.04
CA LEU A 154 -34.66 -12.62 50.38
C LEU A 154 -34.33 -13.80 51.32
N GLY A 155 -34.55 -15.03 50.84
CA GLY A 155 -34.46 -16.23 51.66
C GLY A 155 -35.60 -16.33 52.67
N ALA A 156 -35.45 -17.27 53.61
CA ALA A 156 -36.39 -17.54 54.68
C ALA A 156 -36.41 -16.39 55.72
N ALA A 157 -37.41 -15.50 55.65
CA ALA A 157 -37.61 -14.47 56.65
C ALA A 157 -38.75 -14.86 57.62
N ARG A 158 -38.63 -14.47 58.89
CA ARG A 158 -39.73 -14.60 59.86
C ARG A 158 -40.89 -13.71 59.41
N SER A 159 -42.02 -14.29 59.03
CA SER A 159 -43.19 -13.53 58.59
C SER A 159 -43.73 -12.73 59.75
N THR A 160 -43.79 -11.39 59.62
CA THR A 160 -44.38 -10.51 60.63
C THR A 160 -45.90 -10.50 60.59
N VAL A 161 -46.50 -11.13 59.57
CA VAL A 161 -47.92 -11.00 59.20
C VAL A 161 -48.67 -12.33 59.33
N ASP A 162 -48.04 -13.46 59.04
CA ASP A 162 -48.69 -14.77 59.04
C ASP A 162 -48.61 -15.42 60.42
N ARG A 163 -49.53 -15.04 61.31
CA ARG A 163 -49.75 -15.67 62.62
C ARG A 163 -50.93 -16.63 62.51
N TYR A 164 -50.66 -17.94 62.56
CA TYR A 164 -51.73 -18.92 62.76
C TYR A 164 -52.08 -18.99 64.25
N ASN A 165 -53.37 -18.87 64.57
CA ASN A 165 -53.86 -18.95 65.93
C ASN A 165 -53.92 -20.41 66.37
N ALA A 166 -52.77 -20.97 66.77
CA ALA A 166 -52.67 -22.31 67.33
C ALA A 166 -52.81 -22.21 68.86
N GLY A 167 -54.05 -22.19 69.35
CA GLY A 167 -54.38 -22.53 70.74
C GLY A 167 -53.61 -21.77 71.83
N GLY A 168 -53.40 -20.45 71.66
CA GLY A 168 -52.93 -19.59 72.74
C GLY A 168 -51.46 -19.14 72.66
N THR A 169 -50.70 -19.52 71.63
CA THR A 169 -49.36 -18.97 71.40
C THR A 169 -49.14 -18.70 69.91
N ASN A 170 -48.73 -17.46 69.58
CA ASN A 170 -48.41 -17.08 68.20
C ASN A 170 -47.07 -17.72 67.79
N TYR A 171 -47.08 -18.61 66.80
CA TYR A 171 -45.86 -19.15 66.20
C TYR A 171 -45.44 -18.30 64.99
N TRP A 172 -44.13 -17.98 64.93
CA TRP A 172 -43.54 -17.32 63.76
C TRP A 172 -43.41 -18.32 62.62
N THR A 173 -44.04 -18.02 61.49
CA THR A 173 -43.86 -18.81 60.28
C THR A 173 -42.65 -18.29 59.50
N ILE A 174 -41.92 -19.21 58.84
CA ILE A 174 -40.85 -18.84 57.92
C ILE A 174 -41.49 -18.71 56.55
N SER A 175 -41.47 -17.51 55.98
CA SER A 175 -41.91 -17.25 54.61
C SER A 175 -40.70 -16.95 53.74
N ALA A 176 -40.56 -17.65 52.61
CA ALA A 176 -39.68 -17.21 51.54
C ALA A 176 -40.37 -16.05 50.81
N ARG A 177 -39.70 -14.91 50.72
CA ARG A 177 -40.19 -13.73 49.99
C ARG A 177 -39.14 -13.29 48.99
N ASP A 178 -39.60 -12.74 47.88
CA ASP A 178 -38.72 -12.03 46.95
C ASP A 178 -38.72 -10.53 47.30
N THR A 179 -37.67 -9.81 46.88
CA THR A 179 -37.68 -8.35 46.89
C THR A 179 -38.75 -7.82 45.92
N GLY A 180 -39.20 -6.58 46.12
CA GLY A 180 -39.92 -5.87 45.05
C GLY A 180 -39.03 -5.72 43.81
N PRO A 181 -39.61 -5.51 42.62
CA PRO A 181 -38.83 -5.27 41.41
C PRO A 181 -37.93 -4.05 41.62
N ALA A 182 -36.64 -4.22 41.38
CA ALA A 182 -35.77 -3.06 41.18
C ALA A 182 -36.28 -2.41 39.89
N GLY A 183 -36.76 -1.17 39.96
CA GLY A 183 -37.29 -0.47 38.78
C GLY A 183 -36.28 -0.37 37.63
N SER A 184 -36.67 0.24 36.51
CA SER A 184 -35.86 0.27 35.28
C SER A 184 -34.39 0.65 35.49
N HIS A 185 -33.47 -0.29 35.24
CA HIS A 185 -32.02 -0.07 35.24
C HIS A 185 -31.37 -0.60 33.96
N PHE A 186 -30.11 -0.19 33.75
CA PHE A 186 -29.32 -0.55 32.58
C PHE A 186 -28.18 -1.49 32.95
N HIS A 187 -27.83 -2.38 32.03
CA HIS A 187 -26.58 -3.13 32.09
C HIS A 187 -25.56 -2.51 31.12
N ASN A 188 -24.33 -2.34 31.59
CA ASN A 188 -23.22 -2.00 30.73
C ASN A 188 -22.75 -3.27 30.01
N VAL A 189 -22.66 -3.19 28.69
CA VAL A 189 -21.99 -4.19 27.87
C VAL A 189 -20.58 -3.70 27.59
N SER A 190 -19.60 -4.43 28.11
CA SER A 190 -18.19 -4.26 27.74
C SER A 190 -17.78 -5.45 26.90
N ILE A 191 -17.35 -5.19 25.66
CA ILE A 191 -16.78 -6.20 24.79
C ILE A 191 -15.26 -6.11 24.95
N SER A 192 -14.74 -6.91 25.88
CA SER A 192 -13.31 -7.02 26.17
C SER A 192 -12.56 -7.92 25.18
N ALA A 193 -13.29 -8.65 24.33
CA ALA A 193 -12.76 -9.50 23.27
C ALA A 193 -13.78 -9.61 22.12
N GLY A 194 -13.31 -9.57 20.88
CA GLY A 194 -14.13 -9.64 19.67
C GLY A 194 -13.46 -8.92 18.49
N GLY A 195 -13.84 -9.28 17.26
CA GLY A 195 -13.13 -8.85 16.04
C GLY A 195 -11.80 -9.60 15.85
N ASP A 196 -11.34 -9.72 14.60
CA ASP A 196 -9.97 -10.12 14.32
C ASP A 196 -9.06 -8.88 14.32
N PRO A 197 -7.73 -9.06 14.48
CA PRO A 197 -6.77 -7.97 14.26
C PRO A 197 -6.87 -7.34 12.87
N GLU A 198 -7.55 -8.03 11.94
CA GLU A 198 -7.68 -7.65 10.55
C GLU A 198 -8.83 -8.38 9.82
N THR A 199 -9.86 -7.64 9.42
CA THR A 199 -11.05 -8.15 8.72
C THR A 199 -10.86 -8.21 7.20
N ARG A 200 -9.78 -8.85 6.70
CA ARG A 200 -9.54 -8.93 5.24
C ARG A 200 -10.07 -10.22 4.61
N PRO A 201 -10.78 -10.16 3.47
CA PRO A 201 -11.12 -11.35 2.68
C PRO A 201 -9.87 -12.13 2.23
N LYS A 202 -10.08 -13.38 1.77
CA LYS A 202 -9.02 -14.17 1.13
C LYS A 202 -8.38 -13.34 0.01
N ASN A 203 -7.07 -13.12 0.10
CA ASN A 203 -6.32 -12.24 -0.78
C ASN A 203 -4.99 -12.88 -1.21
N VAL A 204 -4.34 -12.28 -2.20
CA VAL A 204 -3.00 -12.62 -2.68
C VAL A 204 -2.10 -11.41 -2.56
N GLY A 205 -0.90 -11.61 -2.01
CA GLY A 205 0.10 -10.55 -1.90
C GLY A 205 0.81 -10.34 -3.24
N ILE A 206 0.93 -9.07 -3.65
CA ILE A 206 1.68 -8.64 -4.83
C ILE A 206 2.54 -7.43 -4.47
N TYR A 207 3.62 -7.20 -5.20
CA TYR A 207 4.45 -6.01 -5.04
C TYR A 207 3.84 -4.84 -5.80
N TYR A 208 3.82 -3.68 -5.15
CA TYR A 208 3.47 -2.41 -5.79
C TYR A 208 4.73 -1.64 -6.14
N TYR A 209 4.89 -1.32 -7.42
CA TYR A 209 5.97 -0.48 -7.93
C TYR A 209 5.41 0.88 -8.33
N ILE A 210 6.17 1.93 -8.07
CA ILE A 210 5.81 3.30 -8.42
C ILE A 210 6.84 3.90 -9.37
N LYS A 211 6.37 4.62 -10.39
CA LYS A 211 7.22 5.28 -11.37
C LYS A 211 7.78 6.58 -10.81
N ILE A 212 9.10 6.72 -10.87
CA ILE A 212 9.83 7.86 -10.29
C ILE A 212 10.60 8.73 -11.29
N ASN A 213 10.92 8.22 -12.50
CA ASN A 213 11.61 8.98 -13.56
C ASN A 213 11.06 8.71 -14.97
#